data_AF-A0A3N0EQT9-F1
#
_entry.id   AF-A0A3N0EQT9-F1
#
_cell.length_a   1.000
_cell.length_b   1.000
_cell.length_c   1.000
_cell.angle_alpha   90.00
_cell.angle_beta   90.00
_cell.angle_gamma   90.00
#
_symmetry.space_group_name_H-M   'P 1'
#
loop_
_entity.id
_entity.type
_entity.pdbx_description
1 polymer ?
#
loop_
_entity_poly.entity_id
_entity_poly.type
_entity_poly.pdbx_seq_one_letter_code
_entity_poly.pdbx_strand_id
1 'polypeptide(L)'
;MKKSLYLSLFLILVSNTLFAQIGGIEDSVNDISDTIRTIFPIILGVIFLVGFLFNAGHFFGENADLKKGITRVLIFVLIAGAVVGIFTYLIGIVV
;
A
#
# COMPACT_ATOMS: atom_id res chain seq x y z
N MET A 1 -27.26 26.92 39.87
CA MET A 1 -27.66 25.89 38.87
C MET A 1 -27.48 26.36 37.43
N LYS A 2 -28.04 27.51 37.00
CA LYS A 2 -27.94 27.98 35.59
C LYS A 2 -26.50 28.13 35.07
N LYS A 3 -25.57 28.67 35.88
CA LYS A 3 -24.14 28.84 35.51
C LYS A 3 -23.41 27.51 35.20
N SER A 4 -23.73 26.46 35.94
CA SER A 4 -23.16 25.11 35.72
C SER A 4 -23.69 24.49 34.42
N LEU A 5 -24.95 24.79 34.08
CA LEU A 5 -25.58 24.33 32.83
C LEU A 5 -24.91 24.97 31.61
N TYR A 6 -24.61 26.27 31.65
CA TYR A 6 -23.85 26.95 30.58
C TYR A 6 -22.42 26.42 30.43
N LEU A 7 -21.73 26.13 31.55
CA LEU A 7 -20.39 25.54 31.50
C LEU A 7 -20.41 24.13 30.91
N SER A 8 -21.42 23.32 31.28
CA SER A 8 -21.58 21.97 30.72
C SER A 8 -21.89 22.01 29.22
N LEU A 9 -22.73 22.94 28.77
CA LEU A 9 -23.04 23.12 27.34
C LEU A 9 -21.80 23.54 26.54
N PHE A 10 -20.98 24.44 27.10
CA PHE A 10 -19.72 24.86 26.50
C PHE A 10 -18.71 23.70 26.40
N LEU A 11 -18.58 22.90 27.45
CA LEU A 11 -17.70 21.73 27.44
C LEU A 11 -18.13 20.67 26.42
N ILE A 12 -19.44 20.47 26.23
CA ILE A 12 -19.99 19.57 25.19
C ILE A 12 -19.65 20.08 23.78
N LEU A 13 -19.72 21.39 23.54
CA LEU A 13 -19.35 21.97 22.25
C LEU A 13 -17.84 21.80 21.95
N VAL A 14 -16.99 22.00 22.94
CA VAL A 14 -15.52 21.84 22.81
C VAL A 14 -15.12 20.38 22.66
N SER A 15 -15.81 19.43 23.32
CA SER A 15 -15.50 18.00 23.16
C SER A 15 -15.72 17.50 21.74
N ASN A 16 -16.78 17.97 21.05
CA ASN A 16 -17.07 17.55 19.67
C ASN A 16 -15.95 17.92 18.69
N THR A 17 -15.30 19.08 18.87
CA THR A 17 -14.18 19.51 18.01
C THR A 17 -12.93 18.65 18.18
N LEU A 18 -12.70 18.07 19.37
CA LEU A 18 -11.55 17.21 19.63
C LEU A 18 -11.73 15.80 19.05
N PHE A 19 -12.96 15.27 19.03
CA PHE A 19 -13.26 13.97 18.41
C PHE A 19 -13.24 14.03 16.87
N ALA A 20 -13.65 15.15 16.26
CA ALA A 20 -13.60 15.33 14.80
C ALA A 20 -12.16 15.33 14.24
N GLN A 21 -11.18 15.76 15.04
CA GLN A 21 -9.77 15.79 14.64
C GLN A 21 -9.11 14.40 14.64
N ILE A 22 -9.59 13.47 15.47
CA ILE A 22 -9.12 12.08 15.50
C ILE A 22 -9.71 11.29 14.33
N GLY A 23 -11.01 11.46 14.07
CA GLY A 23 -11.68 10.84 12.90
C GLY A 23 -11.09 11.30 11.56
N GLY A 24 -10.78 12.60 11.43
CA GLY A 24 -10.21 13.12 10.18
C GLY A 24 -8.84 12.56 9.80
N ILE A 25 -8.02 12.12 10.77
CA ILE A 25 -6.73 11.47 10.48
C ILE A 25 -6.96 10.02 10.02
N GLU A 26 -7.88 9.30 10.66
CA GLU A 26 -8.26 7.94 10.27
C GLU A 26 -8.80 7.91 8.84
N ASP A 27 -9.71 8.84 8.51
CA ASP A 27 -10.25 9.01 7.15
C ASP A 27 -9.13 9.30 6.13
N SER A 28 -8.21 10.20 6.47
CA SER A 28 -7.06 10.53 5.60
C SER A 28 -6.13 9.32 5.37
N VAL A 29 -5.90 8.51 6.41
CA VAL A 29 -5.08 7.30 6.31
C VAL A 29 -5.79 6.25 5.45
N ASN A 30 -7.11 6.11 5.57
CA ASN A 30 -7.92 5.20 4.76
C ASN A 30 -7.89 5.60 3.28
N ASP A 31 -8.07 6.89 2.96
CA ASP A 31 -8.00 7.39 1.59
C ASP A 31 -6.63 7.12 0.93
N ILE A 32 -5.55 7.33 1.68
CA ILE A 32 -4.19 7.02 1.24
C ILE A 32 -4.04 5.51 1.05
N SER A 33 -4.49 4.70 2.01
CA SER A 33 -4.43 3.24 1.95
C SER A 33 -5.16 2.69 0.71
N ASP A 34 -6.35 3.20 0.41
CA ASP A 34 -7.15 2.79 -0.75
C ASP A 34 -6.51 3.22 -2.08
N THR A 35 -5.91 4.41 -2.10
CA THR A 35 -5.12 4.87 -3.24
C THR A 35 -3.94 3.93 -3.49
N ILE A 36 -3.18 3.57 -2.45
CA ILE A 36 -2.04 2.64 -2.56
C ILE A 36 -2.52 1.26 -3.00
N ARG A 37 -3.59 0.72 -2.41
CA ARG A 37 -4.20 -0.57 -2.77
C ARG A 37 -4.55 -0.65 -4.26
N THR A 38 -5.04 0.45 -4.83
CA THR A 38 -5.42 0.54 -6.24
C THR A 38 -4.19 0.61 -7.16
N ILE A 39 -3.19 1.42 -6.80
CA ILE A 39 -2.06 1.73 -7.68
C ILE A 39 -0.94 0.68 -7.58
N PHE A 40 -0.71 0.09 -6.40
CA PHE A 40 0.42 -0.81 -6.14
C PHE A 40 0.49 -2.01 -7.10
N PRO A 41 -0.61 -2.75 -7.39
CA PRO A 41 -0.57 -3.85 -8.34
C PRO A 41 -0.16 -3.41 -9.76
N ILE A 42 -0.58 -2.21 -10.17
CA ILE A 42 -0.27 -1.65 -11.49
C ILE A 42 1.23 -1.35 -11.56
N ILE A 43 1.78 -0.65 -10.57
CA ILE A 43 3.21 -0.35 -10.49
C ILE A 43 4.02 -1.65 -10.50
N LEU A 44 3.64 -2.63 -9.67
CA LEU A 44 4.33 -3.90 -9.58
C LEU A 44 4.33 -4.66 -10.93
N GLY A 45 3.20 -4.63 -11.65
CA GLY A 45 3.09 -5.20 -13.00
C GLY A 45 4.01 -4.52 -14.01
N VAL A 46 4.11 -3.18 -13.98
CA VAL A 46 5.01 -2.43 -14.86
C VAL A 46 6.48 -2.74 -14.55
N ILE A 47 6.87 -2.73 -13.26
CA ILE A 47 8.24 -3.07 -12.86
C ILE A 47 8.58 -4.51 -13.27
N PHE A 48 7.63 -5.45 -13.09
CA PHE A 48 7.81 -6.83 -13.53
C PHE A 48 8.01 -6.93 -15.04
N LEU A 49 7.19 -6.25 -15.84
CA LEU A 49 7.30 -6.28 -17.30
C LEU A 49 8.64 -5.69 -17.76
N VAL A 50 9.01 -4.53 -17.23
CA VAL A 50 10.27 -3.86 -17.55
C VAL A 50 11.45 -4.75 -17.14
N GLY A 51 11.44 -5.30 -15.92
CA GLY A 51 12.46 -6.23 -15.45
C GLY A 51 12.55 -7.50 -16.30
N PHE A 52 11.42 -8.05 -16.73
CA PHE A 52 11.39 -9.20 -17.64
C PHE A 52 12.00 -8.86 -19.00
N LEU A 53 11.63 -7.73 -19.61
CA LEU A 53 12.17 -7.27 -20.88
C LEU A 53 13.68 -7.00 -20.82
N PHE A 54 14.19 -6.43 -19.74
CA PHE A 54 15.63 -6.27 -19.53
C PHE A 54 16.37 -7.60 -19.40
N ASN A 55 15.69 -8.67 -18.95
CA ASN A 55 16.25 -10.01 -18.90
C ASN A 55 16.01 -10.82 -20.18
N ALA A 56 15.21 -10.33 -21.13
CA ALA A 56 14.87 -11.02 -22.38
C ALA A 56 16.10 -11.30 -23.26
N GLY A 57 17.14 -10.47 -23.18
CA GLY A 57 18.42 -10.72 -23.86
C GLY A 57 19.09 -12.05 -23.49
N HIS A 58 18.82 -12.58 -22.29
CA HIS A 58 19.30 -13.91 -21.89
C HIS A 58 18.47 -15.07 -22.48
N PHE A 59 17.26 -14.80 -22.96
CA PHE A 59 16.36 -15.79 -23.55
C PHE A 59 16.47 -15.87 -25.07
N PHE A 60 16.70 -14.73 -25.75
CA PHE A 60 16.57 -14.63 -27.20
C PHE A 60 17.81 -14.05 -27.92
N GLY A 61 18.93 -13.87 -27.21
CA GLY A 61 20.18 -13.41 -27.82
C GLY A 61 20.93 -14.49 -28.61
N GLU A 62 21.91 -14.08 -29.41
CA GLU A 62 22.79 -14.98 -30.19
C GLU A 62 23.61 -15.95 -29.29
N ASN A 63 23.78 -15.60 -28.00
CA ASN A 63 24.32 -16.45 -26.94
C ASN A 63 23.26 -16.72 -25.85
N ALA A 64 22.02 -17.02 -26.24
CA ALA A 64 20.92 -17.26 -25.30
C ALA A 64 21.25 -18.40 -24.33
N ASP A 65 21.19 -18.08 -23.04
CA ASP A 65 21.32 -19.04 -21.94
C ASP A 65 20.00 -19.06 -21.20
N LEU A 66 19.10 -19.94 -21.65
CA LEU A 66 17.77 -20.10 -21.07
C LEU A 66 17.82 -20.38 -19.57
N LYS A 67 18.83 -21.15 -19.11
CA LYS A 67 18.96 -21.48 -17.68
C LYS A 67 19.22 -20.21 -16.87
N LYS A 68 20.09 -19.33 -17.36
CA LYS A 68 20.38 -18.04 -16.74
C LYS A 68 19.19 -17.08 -16.80
N GLY A 69 18.47 -17.04 -17.93
CA GLY A 69 17.24 -16.26 -18.08
C GLY A 69 16.17 -16.68 -17.09
N ILE A 70 15.84 -17.98 -17.05
CA ILE A 70 14.81 -18.55 -16.16
C ILE A 70 15.18 -18.30 -14.70
N THR A 71 16.44 -18.53 -14.31
CA THR A 71 16.88 -18.33 -12.92
C THR A 71 16.64 -16.90 -12.45
N ARG A 72 16.91 -15.90 -13.29
CA ARG A 72 16.70 -14.49 -12.94
C ARG A 72 15.22 -14.12 -12.84
N VAL A 73 14.40 -14.59 -13.78
CA VAL A 73 12.95 -14.36 -13.73
C VAL A 73 12.36 -15.02 -12.48
N LEU A 74 12.77 -16.25 -12.15
CA LEU A 74 12.33 -16.94 -10.93
C LEU A 74 12.65 -16.17 -9.66
N ILE A 75 13.89 -15.66 -9.53
CA ILE A 75 14.29 -14.83 -8.38
C ILE A 75 13.42 -13.58 -8.31
N PHE A 76 13.17 -12.92 -9.45
CA PHE A 76 12.34 -11.73 -9.51
C PHE A 76 10.89 -12.01 -9.09
N VAL A 77 10.29 -13.09 -9.60
CA VAL A 77 8.95 -13.56 -9.22
C VAL A 77 8.88 -13.86 -7.73
N LEU A 78 9.90 -14.51 -7.17
CA LEU A 78 9.94 -14.88 -5.75
C LEU A 78 9.98 -13.62 -4.86
N ILE A 79 10.84 -12.65 -5.21
CA ILE A 79 10.91 -11.36 -4.49
C ILE A 79 9.59 -10.59 -4.64
N ALA A 80 9.08 -10.43 -5.86
CA ALA A 80 7.82 -9.72 -6.10
C ALA A 80 6.65 -10.37 -5.35
N GLY A 81 6.56 -11.70 -5.36
CA GLY A 81 5.55 -12.46 -4.62
C GLY A 81 5.66 -12.26 -3.10
N ALA A 82 6.87 -12.26 -2.55
CA ALA A 82 7.10 -11.98 -1.13
C ALA A 82 6.67 -10.55 -0.76
N VAL A 83 7.03 -9.56 -1.59
CA VAL A 83 6.63 -8.16 -1.37
C VAL A 83 5.12 -8.01 -1.41
N VAL A 84 4.45 -8.59 -2.41
CA VAL A 84 2.98 -8.59 -2.50
C VAL A 84 2.36 -9.29 -1.28
N GLY A 85 2.87 -10.45 -0.88
CA GLY A 85 2.35 -11.20 0.27
C GLY A 85 2.45 -10.42 1.59
N ILE A 86 3.60 -9.78 1.85
CA ILE A 86 3.78 -8.91 3.02
C ILE A 86 2.81 -7.73 2.94
N PHE A 87 2.70 -7.09 1.78
CA PHE A 87 1.81 -5.95 1.59
C PHE A 87 0.34 -6.31 1.84
N THR A 88 -0.14 -7.42 1.29
CA THR A 88 -1.50 -7.93 1.51
C THR A 88 -1.73 -8.30 2.98
N TYR A 89 -0.76 -8.92 3.64
CA TYR A 89 -0.83 -9.25 5.07
C TYR A 89 -0.97 -7.99 5.92
N LEU A 90 -0.15 -6.97 5.67
CA LEU A 90 -0.21 -5.71 6.40
C LEU A 90 -1.54 -5.00 6.21
N ILE A 91 -2.10 -5.01 5.00
CA ILE A 91 -3.43 -4.47 4.74
C ILE A 91 -4.52 -5.24 5.51
N GLY A 92 -4.44 -6.56 5.54
CA GLY A 92 -5.43 -7.41 6.21
C GLY A 92 -5.45 -7.28 7.73
N ILE A 93 -4.43 -6.68 8.34
CA ILE A 93 -4.40 -6.35 9.78
C ILE A 93 -5.14 -5.04 10.06
N VAL A 94 -5.18 -4.13 9.08
CA VAL A 94 -5.73 -2.77 9.24
C VAL A 94 -7.25 -2.74 8.97
N VAL A 95 -7.82 -3.84 8.45
CA VAL A 95 -9.27 -4.04 8.21
C VAL A 95 -9.87 -4.90 9.32
#